data_AF-A0A953WS17-F1
#
_entry.id   AF-A0A953WS17-F1
#
_cell.length_a   1.000
_cell.length_b   1.000
_cell.length_c   1.000
_cell.angle_alpha   90.00
_cell.angle_beta   90.00
_cell.angle_gamma   90.00
#
_symmetry.space_group_name_H-M   'P 1'
#
loop_
_entity.id
_entity.type
_entity.pdbx_description
1 polymer ?
#
loop_
_entity_poly.entity_id
_entity_poly.type
_entity_poly.pdbx_seq_one_letter_code
_entity_poly.pdbx_strand_id
1 'polypeptide(L)'
;MADSTSSDQNGGWRGKFAGLALAVAVFGVLWFFIAAGGTKLGLWDWKVGFIKLTMGWGPKIVQGALGLSVLAIILSLVAAPRKRPFMLALGALLISGLSMGRLIAAKANAERLPPLHDIQTDWTNPIMPSAALLAARDSTGGYNKIEEAPVIPDNANARWPGTGGRLVSEVQEEAEFDPDRQRKEVSAPYPKIETLVLPSVSFDMAYQAALDTVEAKGWKVVTADPQNGHIEATDTTFWFEFKDDVMIRVLPDGADGARIDARSVSRVGLSDLGANAKRVNMLLDDIETRLR
;
A
#
# COMPACT_ATOMS: atom_id res chain seq x y z
N MET A 1 -43.53 44.90 -18.06
CA MET A 1 -42.71 43.84 -18.70
C MET A 1 -42.65 42.69 -17.71
N ALA A 2 -43.02 41.49 -18.17
CA ALA A 2 -43.50 40.38 -17.35
C ALA A 2 -42.43 39.73 -16.44
N ASP A 3 -42.77 39.69 -15.16
CA ASP A 3 -42.80 38.52 -14.27
C ASP A 3 -41.70 37.46 -14.42
N SER A 4 -40.69 37.55 -13.56
CA SER A 4 -39.71 36.51 -13.32
C SER A 4 -40.36 35.32 -12.62
N THR A 5 -40.97 34.42 -13.39
CA THR A 5 -41.42 33.13 -12.89
C THR A 5 -40.20 32.32 -12.45
N SER A 6 -39.88 32.33 -11.16
CA SER A 6 -38.95 31.38 -10.56
C SER A 6 -39.59 29.99 -10.64
N SER A 7 -39.42 29.31 -11.76
CA SER A 7 -39.91 27.94 -11.94
C SER A 7 -39.40 27.09 -10.76
N ASP A 8 -40.31 26.51 -9.97
CA ASP A 8 -39.95 25.71 -8.81
C ASP A 8 -39.11 24.49 -9.25
N GLN A 9 -37.79 24.58 -9.08
CA GLN A 9 -36.86 23.51 -9.45
C GLN A 9 -36.73 22.43 -8.38
N ASN A 10 -37.46 22.50 -7.25
CA ASN A 10 -37.23 21.58 -6.13
C ASN A 10 -37.58 20.13 -6.43
N GLY A 11 -38.41 19.85 -7.44
CA GLY A 11 -38.72 18.48 -7.88
C GLY A 11 -39.47 17.64 -6.84
N GLY A 12 -40.01 18.26 -5.79
CA GLY A 12 -40.75 17.60 -4.72
C GLY A 12 -39.97 16.45 -4.07
N TRP A 13 -40.63 15.30 -3.91
CA TRP A 13 -40.04 14.10 -3.31
C TRP A 13 -38.83 13.57 -4.11
N ARG A 14 -38.81 13.75 -5.44
CA ARG A 14 -37.69 13.32 -6.30
C ARG A 14 -36.43 14.15 -6.03
N GLY A 15 -36.59 15.45 -5.75
CA GLY A 15 -35.47 16.30 -5.33
C GLY A 15 -34.91 15.90 -3.96
N LYS A 16 -35.79 15.57 -2.99
CA LYS A 16 -35.36 15.01 -1.69
C LYS A 16 -34.62 13.69 -1.87
N PHE A 17 -35.13 12.81 -2.73
CA PHE A 17 -34.49 11.53 -3.04
C PHE A 17 -33.11 11.71 -3.70
N ALA A 18 -32.98 12.60 -4.68
CA ALA A 18 -31.69 12.91 -5.29
C ALA A 18 -30.70 13.54 -4.30
N GLY A 19 -31.19 14.39 -3.38
CA GLY A 19 -30.38 14.92 -2.28
C GLY A 19 -29.90 13.83 -1.32
N LEU A 20 -30.75 12.85 -0.99
CA LEU A 20 -30.37 11.68 -0.20
C LEU A 20 -29.30 10.85 -0.92
N ALA A 21 -29.48 10.57 -2.21
CA ALA A 21 -28.49 9.84 -3.00
C ALA A 21 -27.12 10.54 -2.99
N LEU A 22 -27.10 11.86 -3.13
CA LEU A 22 -25.86 12.65 -3.03
C LEU A 22 -25.24 12.57 -1.62
N ALA A 23 -26.05 12.70 -0.57
CA ALA A 23 -25.57 12.60 0.80
C ALA A 23 -24.94 11.23 1.10
N VAL A 24 -25.56 10.13 0.64
CA VAL A 24 -25.02 8.78 0.79
C VAL A 24 -23.73 8.60 -0.02
N ALA A 25 -23.63 9.15 -1.23
CA ALA A 25 -22.40 9.12 -2.01
C ALA A 25 -21.24 9.86 -1.32
N VAL A 26 -21.50 11.06 -0.79
CA VAL A 26 -20.51 11.81 0.00
C VAL A 26 -20.13 11.06 1.28
N PHE A 27 -21.11 10.49 1.98
CA PHE A 27 -20.85 9.66 3.16
C PHE A 27 -19.95 8.46 2.84
N GLY A 28 -20.12 7.82 1.68
CA GLY A 28 -19.24 6.73 1.24
C GLY A 28 -17.77 7.13 1.13
N VAL A 29 -17.48 8.37 0.72
CA VAL A 29 -16.10 8.90 0.70
C VAL A 29 -15.62 9.18 2.13
N LEU A 30 -16.46 9.83 2.94
CA LEU A 30 -16.14 10.12 4.35
C LEU A 30 -15.92 8.86 5.19
N TRP A 31 -16.58 7.75 4.82
CA TRP A 31 -16.44 6.47 5.51
C TRP A 31 -15.00 5.96 5.54
N PHE A 32 -14.24 6.14 4.46
CA PHE A 32 -12.81 5.79 4.46
C PHE A 32 -12.05 6.59 5.52
N PHE A 33 -12.27 7.91 5.59
CA PHE A 33 -11.61 8.77 6.57
C PHE A 33 -12.03 8.46 8.00
N ILE A 34 -13.29 8.06 8.23
CA ILE A 34 -13.74 7.58 9.54
C ILE A 34 -12.96 6.30 9.89
N ALA A 35 -12.97 5.30 9.00
CA ALA A 35 -12.33 4.00 9.22
C ALA A 35 -10.81 4.14 9.47
N ALA A 36 -10.12 4.88 8.62
CA ALA A 36 -8.68 5.12 8.69
C ALA A 36 -8.30 6.07 9.84
N GLY A 37 -9.01 7.18 9.99
CA GLY A 37 -8.79 8.15 11.05
C GLY A 37 -9.02 7.55 12.44
N GLY A 38 -10.01 6.68 12.59
CA GLY A 38 -10.24 5.97 13.86
C GLY A 38 -9.11 5.01 14.22
N THR A 39 -8.45 4.38 13.24
CA THR A 39 -7.22 3.60 13.51
C THR A 39 -6.10 4.53 13.94
N LYS A 40 -5.88 5.62 13.21
CA LYS A 40 -4.83 6.59 13.53
C LYS A 40 -4.98 7.24 14.91
N LEU A 41 -6.22 7.49 15.32
CA LEU A 41 -6.53 8.08 16.63
C LEU A 41 -6.61 7.03 17.75
N GLY A 42 -6.38 5.75 17.46
CA GLY A 42 -6.42 4.67 18.45
C GLY A 42 -7.84 4.31 18.93
N LEU A 43 -8.89 4.73 18.22
CA LEU A 43 -10.27 4.36 18.54
C LEU A 43 -10.53 2.86 18.29
N TRP A 44 -9.79 2.27 17.35
CA TRP A 44 -9.81 0.83 17.08
C TRP A 44 -8.52 0.38 16.38
N ASP A 45 -8.24 -0.93 16.41
CA ASP A 45 -7.06 -1.49 15.75
C ASP A 45 -7.17 -1.51 14.21
N TRP A 46 -6.07 -1.89 13.55
CA TRP A 46 -6.01 -1.99 12.09
C TRP A 46 -6.94 -3.07 11.52
N LYS A 47 -7.24 -4.15 12.26
CA LYS A 47 -8.15 -5.22 11.78
C LYS A 47 -9.57 -4.67 11.72
N VAL A 48 -9.96 -3.83 12.68
CA VAL A 48 -11.25 -3.15 12.63
C VAL A 48 -11.25 -2.08 11.53
N GLY A 49 -10.30 -1.15 11.53
CA GLY A 49 -10.28 -0.04 10.57
C GLY A 49 -10.11 -0.48 9.12
N PHE A 50 -9.13 -1.35 8.86
CA PHE A 50 -8.83 -1.80 7.51
C PHE A 50 -9.71 -2.99 7.08
N ILE A 51 -9.67 -4.12 7.80
CA ILE A 51 -10.38 -5.33 7.35
C ILE A 51 -11.90 -5.14 7.45
N LYS A 52 -12.42 -4.78 8.63
CA LYS A 52 -13.88 -4.72 8.83
C LYS A 52 -14.50 -3.49 8.19
N LEU A 53 -14.00 -2.29 8.50
CA LEU A 53 -14.64 -1.04 8.08
C LEU A 53 -14.29 -0.68 6.63
N THR A 54 -13.01 -0.75 6.25
CA THR A 54 -12.59 -0.36 4.90
C THR A 54 -12.87 -1.45 3.87
N MET A 55 -12.38 -2.68 4.06
CA MET A 55 -12.54 -3.78 3.09
C MET A 55 -13.91 -4.47 3.18
N GLY A 56 -14.50 -4.56 4.38
CA GLY A 56 -15.80 -5.20 4.60
C GLY A 56 -17.00 -4.30 4.29
N TRP A 57 -17.08 -3.12 4.94
CA TRP A 57 -18.21 -2.20 4.78
C TRP A 57 -18.04 -1.21 3.63
N GLY A 58 -16.83 -0.72 3.36
CA GLY A 58 -16.56 0.28 2.32
C GLY A 58 -17.17 -0.07 0.95
N PRO A 59 -16.87 -1.25 0.35
CA PRO A 59 -17.47 -1.64 -0.92
C PRO A 59 -19.00 -1.70 -0.92
N LYS A 60 -19.61 -2.17 0.19
CA LYS A 60 -21.07 -2.25 0.30
C LYS A 60 -21.72 -0.87 0.32
N ILE A 61 -21.10 0.08 1.02
CA ILE A 61 -21.57 1.48 1.07
C ILE A 61 -21.48 2.12 -0.32
N VAL A 62 -20.34 1.95 -1.02
CA VAL A 62 -20.14 2.49 -2.37
C VAL A 62 -21.12 1.86 -3.37
N GLN A 63 -21.33 0.55 -3.32
CA GLN A 63 -22.31 -0.15 -4.17
C GLN A 63 -23.75 0.32 -3.91
N GLY A 64 -24.12 0.49 -2.63
CA GLY A 64 -25.42 1.05 -2.25
C GLY A 64 -25.61 2.48 -2.75
N ALA A 65 -24.59 3.33 -2.60
CA ALA A 65 -24.59 4.70 -3.13
C ALA A 65 -24.75 4.73 -4.65
N LEU A 66 -24.04 3.85 -5.36
CA LEU A 66 -24.13 3.72 -6.81
C LEU A 66 -25.55 3.32 -7.24
N GLY A 67 -26.14 2.30 -6.61
CA GLY A 67 -27.51 1.87 -6.89
C GLY A 67 -28.54 2.99 -6.66
N LEU A 68 -28.42 3.72 -5.55
CA LEU A 68 -29.28 4.87 -5.25
C LEU A 68 -29.12 6.00 -6.26
N SER A 69 -27.89 6.27 -6.72
CA SER A 69 -27.61 7.32 -7.70
C SER A 69 -28.22 7.01 -9.07
N VAL A 70 -28.14 5.75 -9.53
CA VAL A 70 -28.75 5.32 -10.79
C VAL A 70 -30.27 5.44 -10.72
N LEU A 71 -30.87 5.01 -9.59
CA LEU A 71 -32.31 5.17 -9.38
C LEU A 71 -32.71 6.65 -9.34
N ALA A 72 -31.91 7.51 -8.70
CA ALA A 72 -32.15 8.95 -8.66
C ALA A 72 -32.10 9.59 -10.05
N ILE A 73 -31.18 9.16 -10.91
CA ILE A 73 -31.12 9.58 -12.32
C ILE A 73 -32.40 9.20 -13.05
N ILE A 74 -32.81 7.92 -12.98
CA ILE A 74 -34.02 7.44 -13.63
C ILE A 74 -35.24 8.25 -13.17
N LEU A 75 -35.44 8.39 -11.85
CA LEU A 75 -36.56 9.14 -11.29
C LEU A 75 -36.54 10.63 -11.66
N SER A 76 -35.36 11.23 -11.82
CA SER A 76 -35.22 12.64 -12.23
C SER A 76 -35.65 12.90 -13.67
N LEU A 77 -35.65 11.88 -14.53
CA LEU A 77 -36.00 11.96 -15.95
C LEU A 77 -37.49 11.65 -16.23
N VAL A 78 -38.19 11.03 -15.28
CA VAL A 78 -39.60 10.67 -15.43
C VAL A 78 -40.52 11.90 -15.27
N ALA A 79 -41.50 12.05 -16.17
CA ALA A 79 -42.66 12.96 -16.08
C ALA A 79 -42.35 14.36 -15.52
N ALA A 80 -42.04 15.30 -16.43
CA ALA A 80 -41.63 16.69 -16.18
C ALA A 80 -40.24 16.80 -15.49
N PRO A 81 -39.14 16.48 -16.21
CA PRO A 81 -37.78 16.56 -15.68
C PRO A 81 -37.44 17.99 -15.25
N ARG A 82 -36.86 18.12 -14.06
CA ARG A 82 -36.38 19.39 -13.50
C ARG A 82 -34.87 19.37 -13.37
N LYS A 83 -34.23 20.53 -13.54
CA LYS A 83 -32.76 20.63 -13.59
C LYS A 83 -32.09 20.23 -12.28
N ARG A 84 -32.61 20.69 -11.13
CA ARG A 84 -31.95 20.48 -9.83
C ARG A 84 -31.91 19.01 -9.38
N PRO A 85 -33.00 18.23 -9.37
CA PRO A 85 -32.94 16.80 -9.02
C PRO A 85 -31.99 16.02 -9.93
N PHE A 86 -32.00 16.32 -11.23
CA PHE A 86 -31.07 15.71 -12.18
C PHE A 86 -29.62 16.03 -11.85
N MET A 87 -29.27 17.31 -11.59
CA MET A 87 -27.89 17.69 -11.23
C MET A 87 -27.41 17.06 -9.91
N LEU A 88 -28.28 16.94 -8.91
CA LEU A 88 -27.95 16.25 -7.65
C LEU A 88 -27.71 14.76 -7.88
N ALA A 89 -28.58 14.10 -8.65
CA ALA A 89 -28.44 12.69 -9.00
C ALA A 89 -27.17 12.45 -9.84
N LEU A 90 -26.83 13.36 -10.75
CA LEU A 90 -25.60 13.31 -11.54
C LEU A 90 -24.36 13.46 -10.66
N GLY A 91 -24.37 14.41 -9.72
CA GLY A 91 -23.28 14.54 -8.75
C GLY A 91 -23.10 13.27 -7.90
N ALA A 92 -24.20 12.68 -7.44
CA ALA A 92 -24.18 11.41 -6.71
C ALA A 92 -23.54 10.29 -7.56
N LEU A 93 -24.00 10.15 -8.81
CA LEU A 93 -23.52 9.13 -9.75
C LEU A 93 -22.03 9.29 -10.04
N LEU A 94 -21.55 10.51 -10.25
CA LEU A 94 -20.13 10.79 -10.48
C LEU A 94 -19.28 10.39 -9.27
N ILE A 95 -19.67 10.78 -8.05
CA ILE A 95 -18.93 10.44 -6.82
C ILE A 95 -18.90 8.93 -6.60
N SER A 96 -20.06 8.26 -6.66
CA SER A 96 -20.13 6.81 -6.45
C SER A 96 -19.47 6.03 -7.58
N GLY A 97 -19.58 6.50 -8.82
CA GLY A 97 -18.96 5.89 -10.00
C GLY A 97 -17.43 5.96 -9.94
N LEU A 98 -16.87 7.13 -9.62
CA LEU A 98 -15.42 7.29 -9.41
C LEU A 98 -14.92 6.46 -8.22
N SER A 99 -15.68 6.41 -7.13
CA SER A 99 -15.35 5.60 -5.96
C SER A 99 -15.33 4.11 -6.30
N MET A 100 -16.34 3.63 -7.05
CA MET A 100 -16.40 2.25 -7.52
C MET A 100 -15.26 1.94 -8.50
N GLY A 101 -14.96 2.85 -9.43
CA GLY A 101 -13.82 2.73 -10.34
C GLY A 101 -12.50 2.58 -9.59
N ARG A 102 -12.29 3.36 -8.52
CA ARG A 102 -11.10 3.23 -7.64
C ARG A 102 -11.05 1.88 -6.93
N LEU A 103 -12.17 1.36 -6.44
CA LEU A 103 -12.23 0.04 -5.80
C LEU A 103 -11.90 -1.09 -6.79
N ILE A 104 -12.43 -1.01 -8.01
CA ILE A 104 -12.13 -1.96 -9.08
C ILE A 104 -10.65 -1.90 -9.44
N ALA A 105 -10.10 -0.70 -9.63
CA ALA A 105 -8.68 -0.52 -9.94
C ALA A 105 -7.76 -1.04 -8.82
N ALA A 106 -8.10 -0.78 -7.55
CA ALA A 106 -7.36 -1.28 -6.41
C ALA A 106 -7.40 -2.82 -6.33
N LYS A 107 -8.56 -3.42 -6.55
CA LYS A 107 -8.72 -4.88 -6.60
C LYS A 107 -7.87 -5.48 -7.74
N ALA A 108 -7.97 -4.93 -8.95
CA ALA A 108 -7.20 -5.38 -10.11
C ALA A 108 -5.69 -5.28 -9.87
N ASN A 109 -5.21 -4.17 -9.28
CA ASN A 109 -3.80 -4.02 -8.94
C ASN A 109 -3.34 -5.08 -7.92
N ALA A 110 -4.17 -5.35 -6.92
CA ALA A 110 -3.85 -6.31 -5.87
C ALA A 110 -3.94 -7.78 -6.30
N GLU A 111 -4.66 -8.08 -7.37
CA GLU A 111 -4.67 -9.41 -8.02
C GLU A 111 -3.50 -9.57 -9.01
N ARG A 112 -3.03 -8.47 -9.61
CA ARG A 112 -1.90 -8.47 -10.54
C ARG A 112 -0.55 -8.69 -9.84
N LEU A 113 -0.36 -8.10 -8.66
CA LEU A 113 0.90 -8.19 -7.94
C LEU A 113 0.98 -9.52 -7.17
N PRO A 114 2.15 -10.19 -7.15
CA PRO A 114 2.31 -11.43 -6.40
C PRO A 114 2.17 -11.20 -4.89
N PRO A 115 1.83 -12.25 -4.12
CA PRO A 115 1.66 -12.15 -2.67
C PRO A 115 3.01 -12.17 -1.96
N LEU A 116 3.80 -11.13 -2.20
CA LEU A 116 5.07 -10.90 -1.53
C LEU A 116 4.88 -9.86 -0.42
N HIS A 117 5.51 -10.13 0.71
CA HIS A 117 5.59 -9.23 1.86
C HIS A 117 6.97 -9.29 2.52
N ASP A 118 7.92 -9.95 1.87
CA ASP A 118 9.30 -10.16 2.29
C ASP A 118 10.14 -10.07 1.03
N ILE A 119 10.97 -9.03 0.96
CA ILE A 119 11.77 -8.69 -0.21
C ILE A 119 13.17 -8.41 0.26
N GLN A 120 14.18 -8.95 -0.43
CA GLN A 120 15.58 -8.58 -0.17
C GLN A 120 16.44 -8.60 -1.43
N THR A 121 17.61 -7.97 -1.32
CA THR A 121 18.61 -7.87 -2.39
C THR A 121 19.40 -9.16 -2.61
N ASP A 122 19.61 -9.98 -1.56
CA ASP A 122 20.45 -11.18 -1.64
C ASP A 122 19.83 -12.36 -0.87
N TRP A 123 19.16 -13.25 -1.61
CA TRP A 123 18.60 -14.49 -1.06
C TRP A 123 19.64 -15.60 -0.85
N THR A 124 20.87 -15.45 -1.33
CA THR A 124 21.96 -16.43 -1.09
C THR A 124 22.59 -16.28 0.29
N ASN A 125 22.46 -15.09 0.88
CA ASN A 125 22.87 -14.78 2.24
C ASN A 125 21.78 -13.95 2.97
N PRO A 126 20.64 -14.57 3.35
CA PRO A 126 19.51 -13.84 3.91
C PRO A 126 19.84 -13.00 5.14
N ILE A 127 19.33 -11.77 5.21
CA ILE A 127 19.46 -10.95 6.42
C ILE A 127 18.46 -11.45 7.48
N MET A 128 18.95 -11.79 8.67
CA MET A 128 18.13 -12.28 9.78
C MET A 128 17.98 -11.20 10.89
N PRO A 129 16.84 -11.18 11.60
CA PRO A 129 16.54 -10.15 12.59
C PRO A 129 17.31 -10.38 13.89
N SER A 130 17.65 -9.29 14.57
CA SER A 130 18.17 -9.32 15.93
C SER A 130 17.07 -9.70 16.94
N ALA A 131 17.48 -10.05 18.15
CA ALA A 131 16.57 -10.27 19.27
C ALA A 131 15.72 -9.02 19.60
N ALA A 132 16.27 -7.82 19.41
CA ALA A 132 15.55 -6.56 19.66
C ALA A 132 14.43 -6.35 18.63
N LEU A 133 14.69 -6.67 17.36
CA LEU A 133 13.67 -6.59 16.31
C LEU A 133 12.57 -7.63 16.50
N LEU A 134 12.92 -8.87 16.85
CA LEU A 134 11.93 -9.90 17.18
C LEU A 134 11.03 -9.47 18.35
N ALA A 135 11.60 -8.95 19.45
CA ALA A 135 10.83 -8.42 20.57
C ALA A 135 9.93 -7.24 20.15
N ALA A 136 10.42 -6.35 19.28
CA ALA A 136 9.63 -5.25 18.75
C ALA A 136 8.46 -5.75 17.89
N ARG A 137 8.62 -6.83 17.11
CA ARG A 137 7.55 -7.46 16.31
C ARG A 137 6.46 -8.04 17.21
N ASP A 138 6.86 -8.84 18.20
CA ASP A 138 5.95 -9.50 19.14
C ASP A 138 5.08 -8.49 19.91
N SER A 139 5.68 -7.38 20.36
CA SER A 139 4.97 -6.31 21.08
C SER A 139 3.84 -5.63 20.28
N THR A 140 3.84 -5.80 18.96
CA THR A 140 2.84 -5.18 18.05
C THR A 140 1.92 -6.19 17.37
N GLY A 141 2.04 -7.47 17.72
CA GLY A 141 1.20 -8.54 17.17
C GLY A 141 1.49 -8.85 15.69
N GLY A 142 2.74 -8.67 15.24
CA GLY A 142 3.19 -9.16 13.95
C GLY A 142 3.19 -10.69 13.91
N TYR A 143 2.60 -11.28 12.88
CA TYR A 143 2.49 -12.75 12.76
C TYR A 143 3.24 -13.31 11.56
N ASN A 144 3.64 -12.47 10.60
CA ASN A 144 4.53 -12.90 9.54
C ASN A 144 5.89 -13.22 10.16
N LYS A 145 6.44 -14.39 9.85
CA LYS A 145 7.77 -14.78 10.31
C LYS A 145 8.83 -14.23 9.36
N ILE A 146 10.05 -14.07 9.86
CA ILE A 146 11.23 -13.82 9.03
C ILE A 146 12.03 -15.13 9.04
N GLU A 147 12.08 -15.77 7.88
CA GLU A 147 12.71 -17.08 7.68
C GLU A 147 13.85 -16.94 6.67
N GLU A 148 14.81 -17.86 6.68
CA GLU A 148 15.92 -17.84 5.70
C GLU A 148 15.41 -18.11 4.29
N ALA A 149 14.49 -19.07 4.14
CA ALA A 149 13.87 -19.45 2.87
C ALA A 149 12.34 -19.52 3.04
N PRO A 150 11.66 -18.35 3.11
CA PRO A 150 10.23 -18.32 3.32
C PRO A 150 9.48 -18.86 2.10
N VAL A 151 8.36 -19.52 2.36
CA VAL A 151 7.47 -20.11 1.35
C VAL A 151 6.13 -19.41 1.39
N ILE A 152 5.55 -19.13 0.22
CA ILE A 152 4.21 -18.57 0.12
C ILE A 152 3.20 -19.64 0.56
N PRO A 153 2.30 -19.35 1.52
CA PRO A 153 1.39 -20.36 2.05
C PRO A 153 0.39 -20.84 0.98
N ASP A 154 0.01 -22.12 1.03
CA ASP A 154 -0.87 -22.75 0.02
C ASP A 154 -2.21 -22.03 -0.16
N ASN A 155 -2.73 -21.42 0.90
CA ASN A 155 -3.98 -20.66 0.84
C ASN A 155 -3.89 -19.42 -0.06
N ALA A 156 -2.69 -18.95 -0.41
CA ALA A 156 -2.50 -17.86 -1.37
C ALA A 156 -3.02 -18.23 -2.76
N ASN A 157 -3.01 -19.53 -3.14
CA ASN A 157 -3.52 -19.99 -4.43
C ASN A 157 -4.99 -19.68 -4.67
N ALA A 158 -5.79 -19.43 -3.62
CA ALA A 158 -7.17 -19.01 -3.78
C ALA A 158 -7.31 -17.64 -4.47
N ARG A 159 -6.30 -16.78 -4.33
CA ARG A 159 -6.27 -15.43 -4.90
C ARG A 159 -5.17 -15.23 -5.95
N TRP A 160 -4.05 -15.92 -5.81
CA TRP A 160 -2.91 -15.87 -6.71
C TRP A 160 -2.55 -17.30 -7.15
N PRO A 161 -3.29 -17.87 -8.12
CA PRO A 161 -3.09 -19.25 -8.55
C PRO A 161 -1.65 -19.51 -9.01
N GLY A 162 -1.04 -20.59 -8.51
CA GLY A 162 0.31 -21.01 -8.88
C GLY A 162 1.42 -20.37 -8.04
N THR A 163 1.10 -19.67 -6.95
CA THR A 163 2.10 -19.06 -6.04
C THR A 163 2.29 -19.84 -4.75
N GLY A 164 1.25 -20.48 -4.22
CA GLY A 164 1.33 -21.21 -2.96
C GLY A 164 2.26 -22.43 -3.06
N GLY A 165 3.08 -22.62 -2.04
CA GLY A 165 4.11 -23.66 -1.95
C GLY A 165 5.45 -23.27 -2.57
N ARG A 166 5.55 -22.12 -3.26
CA ARG A 166 6.77 -21.65 -3.89
C ARG A 166 7.64 -20.83 -2.95
N LEU A 167 8.95 -20.83 -3.20
CA LEU A 167 9.88 -19.95 -2.49
C LEU A 167 9.55 -18.49 -2.81
N VAL A 168 9.59 -17.66 -1.77
CA VAL A 168 9.45 -16.19 -1.92
C VAL A 168 10.52 -15.64 -2.84
N SER A 169 11.76 -16.16 -2.76
CA SER A 169 12.87 -15.76 -3.64
C SER A 169 12.59 -16.00 -5.12
N GLU A 170 12.06 -17.17 -5.48
CA GLU A 170 11.69 -17.50 -6.86
C GLU A 170 10.60 -16.57 -7.40
N VAL A 171 9.57 -16.30 -6.58
CA VAL A 171 8.45 -15.45 -6.97
C VAL A 171 8.85 -13.98 -7.02
N GLN A 172 9.79 -13.55 -6.18
CA GLN A 172 10.41 -12.23 -6.28
C GLN A 172 11.17 -12.09 -7.60
N GLU A 173 12.08 -13.02 -7.91
CA GLU A 173 12.89 -13.00 -9.14
C GLU A 173 12.01 -12.93 -10.40
N GLU A 174 10.92 -13.71 -10.46
CA GLU A 174 9.98 -13.68 -11.58
C GLU A 174 9.20 -12.37 -11.71
N ALA A 175 9.01 -11.66 -10.60
CA ALA A 175 8.24 -10.43 -10.54
C ALA A 175 9.10 -9.18 -10.80
N GLU A 176 10.41 -9.31 -10.77
CA GLU A 176 11.35 -8.24 -11.11
C GLU A 176 11.48 -8.06 -12.62
N PHE A 177 12.00 -6.89 -13.01
CA PHE A 177 12.28 -6.61 -14.41
C PHE A 177 13.48 -7.43 -14.89
N ASP A 178 13.22 -8.29 -15.88
CA ASP A 178 14.23 -9.03 -16.63
C ASP A 178 14.18 -8.60 -18.10
N PRO A 179 15.22 -7.92 -18.64
CA PRO A 179 15.25 -7.47 -20.03
C PRO A 179 15.23 -8.61 -21.05
N ASP A 180 15.66 -9.82 -20.67
CA ASP A 180 15.63 -11.01 -21.53
C ASP A 180 14.22 -11.60 -21.64
N ARG A 181 13.38 -11.41 -20.61
CA ARG A 181 11.98 -11.90 -20.57
C ARG A 181 10.95 -10.82 -20.94
N GLN A 182 11.25 -9.55 -20.67
CA GLN A 182 10.28 -8.46 -20.73
C GLN A 182 10.74 -7.32 -21.65
N ARG A 183 9.84 -6.86 -22.52
CA ARG A 183 10.15 -5.81 -23.52
C ARG A 183 10.42 -4.43 -22.93
N LYS A 184 9.84 -4.10 -21.77
CA LYS A 184 9.93 -2.80 -21.11
C LYS A 184 9.76 -2.96 -19.60
N GLU A 185 10.51 -2.20 -18.82
CA GLU A 185 10.47 -2.16 -17.35
C GLU A 185 9.07 -1.95 -16.76
N VAL A 186 8.25 -1.08 -17.39
CA VAL A 186 6.85 -0.84 -16.99
C VAL A 186 5.96 -2.11 -17.02
N SER A 187 6.44 -3.18 -17.65
CA SER A 187 5.72 -4.46 -17.71
C SER A 187 5.96 -5.33 -16.48
N ALA A 188 7.04 -5.07 -15.73
CA ALA A 188 7.38 -5.78 -14.50
C ALA A 188 6.47 -5.33 -13.34
N PRO A 189 6.10 -6.23 -12.42
CA PRO A 189 5.59 -5.86 -11.11
C PRO A 189 6.53 -4.93 -10.33
N TYR A 190 7.84 -5.20 -10.37
CA TYR A 190 8.87 -4.50 -9.59
C TYR A 190 10.09 -4.11 -10.44
N PRO A 191 10.81 -3.03 -10.09
CA PRO A 191 12.17 -2.83 -10.58
C PRO A 191 13.07 -3.98 -10.09
N LYS A 192 14.23 -4.17 -10.73
CA LYS A 192 15.21 -5.15 -10.27
C LYS A 192 15.78 -4.71 -8.92
N ILE A 193 15.86 -5.62 -7.94
CA ILE A 193 16.31 -5.32 -6.58
C ILE A 193 17.64 -6.04 -6.33
N GLU A 194 18.73 -5.29 -6.31
CA GLU A 194 20.07 -5.84 -6.23
C GLU A 194 20.88 -5.19 -5.10
N THR A 195 21.92 -5.89 -4.66
CA THR A 195 22.92 -5.35 -3.75
C THR A 195 23.52 -4.08 -4.32
N LEU A 196 23.58 -3.02 -3.51
CA LEU A 196 24.24 -1.78 -3.89
C LEU A 196 25.76 -1.94 -3.70
N VAL A 197 26.53 -1.92 -4.79
CA VAL A 197 27.99 -2.02 -4.78
C VAL A 197 28.61 -0.62 -4.87
N LEU A 198 29.55 -0.32 -3.97
CA LEU A 198 30.18 1.00 -3.81
C LEU A 198 31.71 0.87 -3.85
N PRO A 199 32.35 0.85 -5.03
CA PRO A 199 33.77 0.49 -5.19
C PRO A 199 34.80 1.44 -4.56
N SER A 200 34.39 2.64 -4.13
CA SER A 200 35.29 3.67 -3.57
C SER A 200 34.69 4.37 -2.36
N VAL A 201 33.75 3.69 -1.69
CA VAL A 201 33.15 4.15 -0.45
C VAL A 201 33.57 3.15 0.63
N SER A 202 34.23 3.64 1.67
CA SER A 202 34.62 2.80 2.80
C SER A 202 33.38 2.26 3.52
N PHE A 203 33.56 1.13 4.21
CA PHE A 203 32.54 0.53 5.07
C PHE A 203 31.91 1.56 6.03
N ASP A 204 32.72 2.37 6.71
CA ASP A 204 32.22 3.36 7.68
C ASP A 204 31.36 4.44 7.02
N MET A 205 31.77 4.93 5.83
CA MET A 205 30.99 5.93 5.10
C MET A 205 29.67 5.35 4.59
N ALA A 206 29.70 4.10 4.08
CA ALA A 206 28.51 3.40 3.61
C ALA A 206 27.53 3.13 4.76
N TYR A 207 28.04 2.69 5.92
CA TYR A 207 27.25 2.49 7.13
C TYR A 207 26.59 3.79 7.60
N GLN A 208 27.36 4.86 7.72
CA GLN A 208 26.82 6.14 8.17
C GLN A 208 25.78 6.68 7.20
N ALA A 209 26.02 6.57 5.88
CA ALA A 209 25.05 6.99 4.88
C ALA A 209 23.74 6.18 4.94
N ALA A 210 23.83 4.87 5.21
CA ALA A 210 22.66 4.03 5.44
C ALA A 210 21.88 4.46 6.69
N LEU A 211 22.56 4.68 7.82
CA LEU A 211 21.93 5.11 9.06
C LEU A 211 21.27 6.48 8.92
N ASP A 212 21.98 7.47 8.38
CA ASP A 212 21.45 8.81 8.15
C ASP A 212 20.21 8.79 7.23
N THR A 213 20.18 7.87 6.26
CA THR A 213 19.05 7.72 5.35
C THR A 213 17.83 7.14 6.07
N VAL A 214 18.02 6.13 6.93
CA VAL A 214 16.97 5.58 7.79
C VAL A 214 16.40 6.67 8.72
N GLU A 215 17.26 7.45 9.36
CA GLU A 215 16.87 8.54 10.25
C GLU A 215 16.14 9.67 9.50
N ALA A 216 16.63 10.08 8.33
CA ALA A 216 16.00 11.12 7.51
C ALA A 216 14.61 10.72 7.00
N LYS A 217 14.36 9.42 6.78
CA LYS A 217 13.02 8.89 6.45
C LYS A 217 12.08 8.88 7.66
N GLY A 218 12.57 9.14 8.87
CA GLY A 218 11.78 9.09 10.10
C GLY A 218 11.40 7.69 10.53
N TRP A 219 12.10 6.67 10.03
CA TRP A 219 11.88 5.28 10.44
C TRP A 219 12.39 5.08 11.86
N LYS A 220 11.67 4.26 12.63
CA LYS A 220 12.05 3.98 14.01
C LYS A 220 13.21 3.01 14.02
N VAL A 221 14.43 3.48 14.30
CA VAL A 221 15.60 2.62 14.51
C VAL A 221 15.35 1.70 15.71
N VAL A 222 15.59 0.41 15.51
CA VAL A 222 15.50 -0.66 16.52
C VAL A 222 16.90 -1.10 16.94
N THR A 223 17.78 -1.29 15.97
CA THR A 223 19.18 -1.70 16.16
C THR A 223 20.07 -0.88 15.24
N ALA A 224 21.18 -0.38 15.76
CA ALA A 224 22.27 0.17 14.97
C ALA A 224 23.58 -0.38 15.52
N ASP A 225 24.20 -1.29 14.76
CA ASP A 225 25.46 -1.93 15.10
C ASP A 225 26.54 -1.58 14.07
N PRO A 226 27.31 -0.50 14.31
CA PRO A 226 28.35 -0.06 13.39
C PRO A 226 29.51 -1.05 13.26
N GLN A 227 29.73 -1.90 14.26
CA GLN A 227 30.85 -2.85 14.23
C GLN A 227 30.57 -4.00 13.26
N ASN A 228 29.32 -4.45 13.20
CA ASN A 228 28.89 -5.54 12.33
C ASN A 228 28.18 -5.07 11.05
N GLY A 229 28.04 -3.75 10.86
CA GLY A 229 27.40 -3.18 9.68
C GLY A 229 25.89 -3.44 9.62
N HIS A 230 25.23 -3.66 10.76
CA HIS A 230 23.82 -4.06 10.82
C HIS A 230 22.94 -2.91 11.30
N ILE A 231 21.87 -2.62 10.56
CA ILE A 231 20.88 -1.59 10.91
C ILE A 231 19.49 -2.20 10.77
N GLU A 232 18.64 -1.97 11.76
CA GLU A 232 17.26 -2.41 11.75
C GLU A 232 16.34 -1.26 12.12
N ALA A 233 15.28 -1.08 11.35
CA ALA A 233 14.30 -0.05 11.58
C ALA A 233 12.88 -0.52 11.25
N THR A 234 11.89 0.21 11.76
CA THR A 234 10.47 -0.02 11.45
C THR A 234 9.88 1.20 10.74
N ASP A 235 9.36 0.98 9.54
CA ASP A 235 8.50 1.92 8.83
C ASP A 235 7.04 1.71 9.26
N THR A 236 6.26 2.78 9.41
CA THR A 236 4.86 2.71 9.85
C THR A 236 3.96 3.51 8.92
N THR A 237 2.98 2.85 8.31
CA THR A 237 2.00 3.50 7.44
C THR A 237 1.15 4.51 8.19
N PHE A 238 0.85 5.64 7.54
CA PHE A 238 0.19 6.76 8.19
C PHE A 238 -1.21 6.44 8.73
N TRP A 239 -2.07 5.82 7.93
CA TRP A 239 -3.50 5.66 8.25
C TRP A 239 -3.82 4.45 9.12
N PHE A 240 -3.27 3.27 8.77
CA PHE A 240 -3.62 2.01 9.40
C PHE A 240 -2.52 1.47 10.31
N GLU A 241 -1.42 2.21 10.46
CA GLU A 241 -0.30 1.87 11.35
C GLU A 241 0.30 0.48 11.11
N PHE A 242 0.16 -0.05 9.88
CA PHE A 242 0.92 -1.20 9.42
C PHE A 242 2.40 -0.93 9.57
N LYS A 243 3.12 -1.94 10.04
CA LYS A 243 4.55 -1.88 10.33
C LYS A 243 5.27 -2.84 9.43
N ASP A 244 6.30 -2.32 8.77
CA ASP A 244 7.23 -3.08 7.96
C ASP A 244 8.62 -2.91 8.56
N ASP A 245 9.35 -4.01 8.74
CA ASP A 245 10.70 -3.98 9.28
C ASP A 245 11.71 -3.97 8.14
N VAL A 246 12.66 -3.06 8.22
CA VAL A 246 13.75 -2.91 7.27
C VAL A 246 15.03 -3.29 7.97
N MET A 247 15.76 -4.25 7.41
CA MET A 247 17.07 -4.69 7.86
C MET A 247 18.09 -4.37 6.77
N ILE A 248 19.20 -3.78 7.15
CA ILE A 248 20.27 -3.34 6.25
C ILE A 248 21.56 -3.98 6.75
N ARG A 249 22.32 -4.57 5.82
CA ARG A 249 23.63 -5.14 6.09
C ARG A 249 24.66 -4.47 5.19
N VAL A 250 25.64 -3.84 5.79
CA VAL A 250 26.81 -3.27 5.12
C VAL A 250 27.97 -4.24 5.28
N LEU A 251 28.68 -4.52 4.20
CA LEU A 251 29.85 -5.38 4.19
C LEU A 251 31.01 -4.67 3.48
N PRO A 252 32.26 -4.89 3.92
CA PRO A 252 33.41 -4.47 3.13
C PRO A 252 33.42 -5.21 1.78
N ASP A 253 33.81 -4.51 0.72
CA ASP A 253 33.95 -5.06 -0.62
C ASP A 253 35.30 -4.65 -1.23
N GLY A 254 36.29 -5.55 -1.08
CA GLY A 254 37.69 -5.23 -1.39
C GLY A 254 38.36 -4.36 -0.32
N ALA A 255 39.41 -3.63 -0.72
CA ALA A 255 40.20 -2.82 0.21
C ALA A 255 39.53 -1.49 0.59
N ASP A 256 38.88 -0.84 -0.38
CA ASP A 256 38.34 0.53 -0.25
C ASP A 256 36.86 0.64 -0.62
N GLY A 257 36.18 -0.49 -0.85
CA GLY A 257 34.78 -0.54 -1.23
C GLY A 257 33.88 -1.11 -0.14
N ALA A 258 32.59 -0.92 -0.35
CA ALA A 258 31.53 -1.49 0.48
C ALA A 258 30.40 -1.99 -0.41
N ARG A 259 29.59 -2.89 0.14
CA ARG A 259 28.32 -3.28 -0.46
C ARG A 259 27.21 -3.26 0.58
N ILE A 260 26.00 -2.94 0.15
CA ILE A 260 24.83 -2.80 1.00
C ILE A 260 23.73 -3.72 0.50
N ASP A 261 23.33 -4.63 1.37
CA ASP A 261 22.13 -5.45 1.23
C ASP A 261 21.00 -4.86 2.07
N ALA A 262 19.77 -5.03 1.61
CA ALA A 262 18.58 -4.63 2.36
C ALA A 262 17.48 -5.68 2.23
N ARG A 263 16.72 -5.85 3.31
CA ARG A 263 15.53 -6.71 3.41
C ARG A 263 14.40 -5.92 4.05
N SER A 264 13.21 -5.97 3.47
CA SER A 264 12.02 -5.30 3.99
C SER A 264 10.89 -6.31 4.13
N VAL A 265 10.33 -6.44 5.34
CA VAL A 265 9.34 -7.47 5.69
C VAL A 265 8.14 -6.90 6.44
N SER A 266 6.95 -7.09 5.89
CA SER A 266 5.71 -6.71 6.57
C SER A 266 5.45 -7.59 7.79
N ARG A 267 4.98 -6.98 8.89
CA ARG A 267 4.59 -7.71 10.11
C ARG A 267 3.28 -8.48 9.94
N VAL A 268 2.41 -8.04 9.02
CA VAL A 268 1.08 -8.61 8.79
C VAL A 268 0.76 -8.60 7.29
N GLY A 269 -0.17 -9.45 6.89
CA GLY A 269 -0.68 -9.55 5.52
C GLY A 269 0.10 -10.53 4.64
N LEU A 270 -0.58 -11.10 3.64
CA LEU A 270 0.02 -12.00 2.64
C LEU A 270 0.65 -11.25 1.46
N SER A 271 0.27 -10.00 1.24
CA SER A 271 0.77 -9.15 0.16
C SER A 271 0.81 -7.72 0.68
N ASP A 272 1.86 -7.01 0.31
CA ASP A 272 2.08 -5.60 0.66
C ASP A 272 1.78 -4.64 -0.52
N LEU A 273 1.30 -5.17 -1.64
CA LEU A 273 1.05 -4.45 -2.89
C LEU A 273 2.31 -3.76 -3.48
N GLY A 274 3.48 -4.36 -3.28
CA GLY A 274 4.77 -3.87 -3.76
C GLY A 274 5.43 -2.83 -2.86
N ALA A 275 4.94 -2.64 -1.64
CA ALA A 275 5.48 -1.65 -0.72
C ALA A 275 6.94 -1.95 -0.33
N ASN A 276 7.28 -3.20 0.01
CA ASN A 276 8.64 -3.60 0.38
C ASN A 276 9.61 -3.50 -0.79
N ALA A 277 9.22 -3.93 -1.98
CA ALA A 277 10.01 -3.76 -3.19
C ALA A 277 10.34 -2.28 -3.46
N LYS A 278 9.32 -1.42 -3.44
CA LYS A 278 9.49 0.03 -3.60
C LYS A 278 10.37 0.63 -2.50
N ARG A 279 10.23 0.16 -1.25
CA ARG A 279 10.97 0.67 -0.10
C ARG A 279 12.45 0.33 -0.17
N VAL A 280 12.78 -0.91 -0.52
CA VAL A 280 14.19 -1.33 -0.69
C VAL A 280 14.83 -0.51 -1.80
N ASN A 281 14.17 -0.38 -2.96
CA ASN A 281 14.72 0.41 -4.07
C ASN A 281 14.96 1.88 -3.67
N MET A 282 13.93 2.53 -3.09
CA MET A 282 14.04 3.92 -2.61
C MET A 282 15.03 4.12 -1.45
N LEU A 283 15.35 3.06 -0.70
CA LEU A 283 16.37 3.13 0.34
C LEU A 283 17.76 3.13 -0.31
N LEU A 284 18.03 2.20 -1.22
CA LEU A 284 19.32 2.08 -1.89
C LEU A 284 19.61 3.31 -2.77
N ASP A 285 18.61 3.80 -3.52
CA ASP A 285 18.72 5.02 -4.33
C ASP A 285 19.08 6.25 -3.47
N ASP A 286 18.46 6.40 -2.30
CA ASP A 286 18.72 7.52 -1.40
C ASP A 286 20.10 7.42 -0.75
N ILE A 287 20.55 6.21 -0.41
CA ILE A 287 21.92 5.98 0.10
C ILE A 287 22.95 6.32 -0.98
N GLU A 288 22.76 5.83 -2.20
CA GLU A 288 23.66 6.13 -3.31
C GLU A 288 23.69 7.64 -3.59
N THR A 289 22.52 8.30 -3.61
CA THR A 289 22.42 9.75 -3.81
C THR A 289 23.14 10.54 -2.72
N ARG A 290 23.09 10.07 -1.46
CA ARG A 290 23.79 10.71 -0.33
C ARG A 290 25.32 10.59 -0.42
N LEU A 291 25.82 9.55 -1.09
CA LEU A 291 27.25 9.26 -1.24
C LEU A 291 27.90 9.92 -2.47
N ARG A 292 27.11 10.56 -3.34
CA ARG A 292 27.56 11.33 -4.50
C ARG A 292 27.83 12.79 -4.15
#